data_AF-A0A9D7ULK3-F1
#
_entry.id   AF-A0A9D7ULK3-F1
#
_cell.length_a   1.000
_cell.length_b   1.000
_cell.length_c   1.000
_cell.angle_alpha   90.00
_cell.angle_beta   90.00
_cell.angle_gamma   90.00
#
_symmetry.space_group_name_H-M   'P 1'
#
loop_
_entity.id
_entity.type
_entity.pdbx_description
1 polymer ?
#
loop_
_entity_poly.entity_id
_entity_poly.type
_entity_poly.pdbx_seq_one_letter_code
_entity_poly.pdbx_strand_id
1 'polypeptide(L)'
;GHGIRSIDDPTLIAHLAKHEIPLEISLTSNAKTGSVSSLAAHPAKRFYDSGVPIILNTDDPALFQTTLANEYAVAANILGFTPKDLERLRQNAFRYAFAYRGSPATAPHPPSPPGSPS
;
A
#
# COMPACT_ATOMS: atom_id res chain seq x y z
N GLY A 1 2.85 12.20 2.18
CA GLY A 1 1.37 12.39 2.23
C GLY A 1 0.70 11.08 1.90
N HIS A 2 0.41 10.27 2.91
CA HIS A 2 0.58 8.81 2.87
C HIS A 2 -0.69 7.98 2.55
N GLY A 3 -1.74 8.55 1.96
CA GLY A 3 -2.94 7.78 1.54
C GLY A 3 -3.74 7.11 2.67
N ILE A 4 -3.39 7.35 3.94
CA ILE A 4 -4.01 6.71 5.12
C ILE A 4 -5.51 6.99 5.22
N ARG A 5 -5.95 8.20 4.81
CA ARG A 5 -7.37 8.59 4.79
C ARG A 5 -8.19 7.89 3.71
N SER A 6 -7.55 7.22 2.75
CA SER A 6 -8.28 6.43 1.74
C SER A 6 -9.06 5.27 2.36
N ILE A 7 -8.82 4.92 3.63
CA ILE A 7 -9.58 3.89 4.33
C ILE A 7 -11.05 4.29 4.57
N ASP A 8 -11.34 5.59 4.61
CA ASP A 8 -12.70 6.08 4.87
C ASP A 8 -13.58 6.03 3.60
N ASP A 9 -13.00 5.73 2.43
CA ASP A 9 -13.70 5.57 1.16
C ASP A 9 -13.55 4.14 0.61
N PRO A 10 -14.55 3.26 0.82
CA PRO A 10 -14.48 1.87 0.34
C PRO A 10 -14.43 1.79 -1.19
N THR A 11 -14.93 2.79 -1.92
CA THR A 11 -14.83 2.85 -3.38
C THR A 11 -13.38 3.06 -3.81
N LEU A 12 -12.67 3.92 -3.10
CA LEU A 12 -11.24 4.17 -3.32
C LEU A 12 -10.40 2.95 -2.97
N ILE A 13 -10.68 2.26 -1.85
CA ILE A 13 -10.01 1.00 -1.51
C ILE A 13 -10.20 -0.05 -2.61
N ALA A 14 -11.45 -0.24 -3.06
CA ALA A 14 -11.76 -1.19 -4.11
C ALA A 14 -11.07 -0.83 -5.43
N HIS A 15 -10.97 0.47 -5.75
CA HIS A 15 -10.21 0.94 -6.91
C HIS A 15 -8.72 0.61 -6.79
N LEU A 16 -8.09 0.92 -5.66
CA LEU A 16 -6.67 0.63 -5.43
C LEU A 16 -6.37 -0.86 -5.53
N ALA A 17 -7.22 -1.72 -4.93
CA ALA A 17 -7.10 -3.16 -5.03
C ALA A 17 -7.28 -3.66 -6.46
N LYS A 18 -8.32 -3.19 -7.16
CA LYS A 18 -8.63 -3.59 -8.54
C LYS A 18 -7.55 -3.22 -9.53
N HIS A 19 -6.94 -2.05 -9.37
CA HIS A 19 -5.91 -1.53 -10.27
C HIS A 19 -4.48 -1.89 -9.83
N GLU A 20 -4.33 -2.74 -8.80
CA GLU A 20 -3.04 -3.13 -8.20
C GLU A 20 -2.14 -1.92 -7.89
N ILE A 21 -2.74 -0.81 -7.43
CA ILE A 21 -2.02 0.42 -7.09
C ILE A 21 -1.43 0.24 -5.68
N PRO A 22 -0.10 0.18 -5.52
CA PRO A 22 0.49 -0.07 -4.22
C PRO A 22 0.41 1.15 -3.30
N LEU A 23 0.22 0.90 -2.00
CA LEU A 23 0.36 1.92 -0.97
C LEU A 23 1.70 1.76 -0.25
N GLU A 24 2.48 2.83 -0.24
CA GLU A 24 3.71 2.94 0.56
C GLU A 24 3.36 3.39 1.97
N ILE A 25 3.68 2.54 2.96
CA ILE A 25 3.31 2.73 4.36
C ILE A 25 4.56 2.70 5.24
N SER A 26 4.70 3.75 6.06
CA SER A 26 5.72 3.84 7.11
C SER A 26 5.05 3.84 8.48
N LEU A 27 4.96 2.68 9.12
CA LEU A 27 4.14 2.47 10.31
C LEU A 27 4.61 3.36 11.46
N THR A 28 5.91 3.36 11.75
CA THR A 28 6.49 4.14 12.85
C THR A 28 6.41 5.64 12.59
N SER A 29 6.68 6.10 11.35
CA SER A 29 6.57 7.52 10.97
C SER A 29 5.11 7.98 11.09
N ASN A 30 4.15 7.19 10.62
CA ASN A 30 2.72 7.54 10.68
C ASN A 30 2.21 7.70 12.12
N ALA A 31 2.67 6.87 13.05
CA ALA A 31 2.34 7.02 14.46
C ALA A 31 3.05 8.24 15.10
N LYS A 32 4.34 8.44 14.80
CA LYS A 32 5.13 9.56 15.36
C LYS A 32 4.69 10.93 14.84
N THR A 33 4.22 11.01 13.60
CA THR A 33 3.71 12.24 12.98
C THR A 33 2.26 12.54 13.35
N GLY A 34 1.60 11.67 14.12
CA GLY A 34 0.19 11.82 14.50
C GLY A 34 -0.80 11.54 13.38
N SER A 35 -0.36 10.92 12.28
CA SER A 35 -1.24 10.52 11.17
C SER A 35 -2.19 9.38 11.56
N VAL A 36 -1.82 8.59 12.57
CA VAL A 36 -2.67 7.59 13.24
C VAL A 36 -2.57 7.77 14.75
N SER A 37 -3.64 7.42 15.48
CA SER A 37 -3.68 7.57 16.94
C SER A 37 -2.70 6.65 17.68
N SER A 38 -2.38 5.48 17.11
CA SER A 38 -1.39 4.54 17.62
C SER A 38 -0.97 3.55 16.54
N LEU A 39 0.14 2.83 16.76
CA LEU A 39 0.54 1.73 15.89
C LEU A 39 -0.52 0.62 15.81
N ALA A 40 -1.20 0.31 16.91
CA ALA A 40 -2.26 -0.70 16.94
C ALA A 40 -3.51 -0.28 16.14
N ALA A 41 -3.78 1.02 16.04
CA ALA A 41 -4.87 1.56 15.25
C ALA A 41 -4.51 1.76 13.76
N HIS A 42 -3.31 1.36 13.34
CA HIS A 42 -2.86 1.64 11.98
C HIS A 42 -3.70 0.87 10.94
N PRO A 43 -4.26 1.53 9.91
CA PRO A 43 -5.13 0.89 8.92
C PRO A 43 -4.42 -0.06 7.95
N ALA A 44 -3.12 -0.32 8.13
CA ALA A 44 -2.32 -1.07 7.16
C ALA A 44 -2.82 -2.50 6.99
N LYS A 45 -3.20 -3.15 8.10
CA LYS A 45 -3.77 -4.51 8.04
C LYS A 45 -5.09 -4.54 7.28
N ARG A 46 -5.95 -3.52 7.44
CA ARG A 46 -7.23 -3.43 6.73
C ARG A 46 -7.06 -3.24 5.22
N PHE A 47 -6.10 -2.41 4.80
CA PHE A 47 -5.75 -2.28 3.38
C PHE A 47 -5.25 -3.61 2.81
N TYR A 48 -4.39 -4.31 3.55
CA TYR A 48 -3.85 -5.61 3.16
C TYR A 48 -4.97 -6.65 3.00
N ASP A 49 -5.86 -6.74 3.98
CA ASP A 49 -6.98 -7.68 3.97
C ASP A 49 -8.01 -7.35 2.89
N SER A 50 -8.07 -6.09 2.44
CA SER A 50 -8.90 -5.65 1.31
C SER A 50 -8.25 -5.94 -0.06
N GLY A 51 -7.06 -6.55 -0.10
CA GLY A 51 -6.35 -6.90 -1.32
C GLY A 51 -5.52 -5.78 -1.94
N VAL A 52 -5.38 -4.63 -1.25
CA VAL A 52 -4.52 -3.54 -1.72
C VAL A 52 -3.05 -3.95 -1.54
N PRO A 53 -2.21 -3.84 -2.58
CA PRO A 53 -0.79 -4.10 -2.43
C PRO A 53 -0.15 -3.09 -1.46
N ILE A 54 0.57 -3.58 -0.46
CA ILE A 54 1.28 -2.72 0.51
C ILE A 54 2.78 -2.94 0.38
N ILE A 55 3.51 -1.83 0.49
CA ILE A 55 4.97 -1.77 0.60
C ILE A 55 5.31 -1.07 1.91
N LEU A 56 6.14 -1.70 2.75
CA LEU A 56 6.66 -1.09 3.95
C LEU A 56 7.94 -0.31 3.65
N ASN A 57 8.03 0.93 4.12
CA ASN A 57 9.22 1.76 3.98
C ASN A 57 9.58 2.48 5.29
N THR A 58 10.84 2.88 5.43
CA THR A 58 11.34 3.57 6.64
C THR A 58 11.24 5.11 6.61
N ASP A 59 10.76 5.69 5.51
CA ASP A 59 10.68 7.14 5.25
C ASP A 59 12.08 7.80 5.35
N ASP A 60 12.48 8.25 6.54
CA ASP A 60 13.82 8.75 6.86
C ASP A 60 14.45 8.00 8.06
N PRO A 61 15.34 7.01 7.85
CA PRO A 61 15.96 6.26 8.95
C PRO A 61 16.84 7.15 9.86
N ALA A 62 17.36 8.26 9.35
CA ALA A 62 18.15 9.23 10.11
C ALA A 62 17.30 10.09 11.08
N LEU A 63 16.03 10.33 10.75
CA LEU A 63 15.14 11.18 11.54
C LEU A 63 14.30 10.39 12.55
N PHE A 64 13.92 9.15 12.21
CA PHE A 64 12.95 8.37 12.99
C PHE A 64 13.54 7.22 13.82
N GLN A 65 14.86 6.99 13.74
CA GLN A 65 15.57 5.89 14.45
C GLN A 65 14.90 4.52 14.28
N THR A 66 14.29 4.27 13.13
CA THR A 66 13.66 2.99 12.80
C THR A 66 14.45 2.31 11.69
N THR A 67 14.53 0.98 11.76
CA THR A 67 15.10 0.16 10.69
C THR A 67 13.97 -0.52 9.95
N LEU A 68 14.22 -0.97 8.71
CA LEU A 68 13.22 -1.74 7.97
C LEU A 68 12.79 -2.98 8.77
N ALA A 69 13.75 -3.64 9.43
CA ALA A 69 13.47 -4.77 10.32
C ALA A 69 12.49 -4.41 11.45
N ASN A 70 12.57 -3.19 12.00
CA ASN A 70 11.66 -2.72 13.03
C ASN A 70 10.23 -2.50 12.47
N GLU A 71 10.09 -1.99 11.25
CA GLU A 71 8.77 -1.87 10.58
C GLU A 71 8.12 -3.25 10.39
N TYR A 72 8.88 -4.26 9.96
CA TYR A 72 8.38 -5.63 9.85
C TYR A 72 8.04 -6.24 11.23
N ALA A 73 8.82 -5.95 12.27
CA ALA A 73 8.54 -6.39 13.63
C ALA A 73 7.24 -5.76 14.18
N VAL A 74 7.01 -4.48 13.91
CA VAL A 74 5.74 -3.79 14.25
C VAL A 74 4.57 -4.40 13.49
N ALA A 75 4.73 -4.65 12.18
CA ALA A 75 3.69 -5.31 11.39
C ALA A 75 3.33 -6.70 11.96
N ALA A 76 4.32 -7.49 12.34
CA ALA A 76 4.10 -8.81 12.93
C ALA A 76 3.46 -8.74 14.33
N ASN A 77 4.09 -8.00 15.24
CA ASN A 77 3.79 -8.06 16.67
C ASN A 77 2.60 -7.19 17.09
N ILE A 78 2.34 -6.10 16.35
CA ILE A 78 1.30 -5.12 16.72
C ILE A 78 0.10 -5.21 15.80
N LEU A 79 0.33 -5.41 14.49
CA LEU A 79 -0.73 -5.44 13.48
C LEU A 79 -1.20 -6.85 13.12
N GLY A 80 -0.56 -7.89 13.66
CA GLY A 80 -0.97 -9.27 13.48
C GLY A 80 -0.72 -9.82 12.07
N PHE A 81 0.28 -9.29 11.35
CA PHE A 81 0.71 -9.88 10.08
C PHE A 81 1.38 -11.23 10.34
N THR A 82 0.95 -12.26 9.62
CA THR A 82 1.58 -13.59 9.70
C THR A 82 2.91 -13.62 8.95
N PRO A 83 3.79 -14.59 9.20
CA PRO A 83 5.05 -14.73 8.44
C PRO A 83 4.83 -14.80 6.92
N LYS A 84 3.72 -15.40 6.48
CA LYS A 84 3.34 -15.46 5.06
C LYS A 84 2.96 -14.08 4.51
N ASP A 85 2.28 -13.27 5.32
CA ASP A 85 1.92 -11.91 4.93
C ASP A 85 3.15 -11.02 4.81
N LEU A 86 4.11 -11.15 5.76
CA LEU A 86 5.37 -10.42 5.72
C LEU A 86 6.19 -10.78 4.47
N GLU A 87 6.23 -12.05 4.10
CA GLU A 87 6.88 -12.49 2.86
C GLU A 87 6.19 -11.88 1.63
N ARG A 88 4.85 -11.77 1.64
CA ARG A 88 4.11 -11.09 0.57
C ARG A 88 4.44 -9.59 0.51
N LEU A 89 4.57 -8.91 1.65
CA LEU A 89 4.99 -7.51 1.70
C LEU A 89 6.39 -7.31 1.12
N ARG A 90 7.32 -8.24 1.42
CA ARG A 90 8.67 -8.24 0.85
C ARG A 90 8.63 -8.43 -0.66
N GLN A 91 7.84 -9.38 -1.16
CA GLN A 91 7.64 -9.61 -2.60
C GLN A 91 7.04 -8.38 -3.30
N ASN A 92 6.07 -7.71 -2.65
CA ASN A 92 5.49 -6.48 -3.18
C ASN A 92 6.56 -5.38 -3.29
N ALA A 93 7.42 -5.22 -2.29
CA ALA A 93 8.50 -4.24 -2.36
C ALA A 93 9.36 -4.46 -3.61
N PHE A 94 9.72 -5.71 -3.95
CA PHE A 94 10.44 -6.00 -5.20
C PHE A 94 9.59 -5.78 -6.46
N ARG A 95 8.33 -6.24 -6.45
CA ARG A 95 7.41 -6.15 -7.60
C ARG A 95 7.14 -4.70 -8.00
N TYR A 96 7.09 -3.80 -7.03
CA TYR A 96 6.72 -2.40 -7.22
C TYR A 96 7.88 -1.41 -7.05
N ALA A 97 9.08 -1.84 -6.62
CA ALA A 97 10.29 -1.02 -6.53
C ALA A 97 10.66 -0.29 -7.83
N PHE A 98 10.25 -0.82 -8.99
CA PHE A 98 10.50 -0.23 -10.31
C PHE A 98 9.25 0.30 -11.01
N ALA A 99 8.06 0.22 -10.37
CA ALA A 99 6.81 0.66 -10.99
C ALA A 99 6.70 2.19 -11.11
N TYR A 100 7.63 2.96 -10.52
CA TYR A 100 7.72 4.42 -10.65
C TYR A 100 8.79 4.89 -11.66
N ARG A 101 8.99 4.14 -12.76
CA ARG A 101 9.61 4.67 -13.99
C ARG A 101 8.76 4.34 -15.22
N GLY A 102 7.64 5.03 -15.33
CA GLY A 102 6.85 5.08 -16.56
C GLY A 102 5.56 5.88 -16.38
N SER A 103 5.51 7.07 -16.97
CA SER A 103 4.25 7.65 -17.47
C SER A 103 3.45 6.57 -18.25
N PRO A 104 2.12 6.70 -18.35
CA PRO A 104 1.21 5.55 -18.46
C PRO A 104 1.55 4.67 -19.67
N ALA A 105 1.88 3.42 -19.40
CA ALA A 105 1.76 2.39 -20.42
C ALA A 105 0.27 2.26 -20.77
N THR A 106 -0.12 2.93 -21.85
CA THR A 106 -1.27 2.65 -22.71
C THR A 106 -2.24 1.61 -22.15
N ALA A 107 -3.32 2.07 -21.52
CA ALA A 107 -4.50 1.23 -21.37
C ALA A 107 -4.92 0.77 -22.78
N PRO A 108 -5.14 -0.53 -23.03
CA PRO A 108 -5.70 -0.96 -24.30
C PRO A 108 -7.06 -0.27 -24.48
N HIS A 109 -7.19 0.46 -25.58
CA HIS A 109 -8.41 1.11 -26.01
C HIS A 109 -9.55 0.08 -25.99
N PRO A 110 -10.72 0.36 -25.37
CA PRO A 110 -11.86 -0.55 -25.52
C PRO A 110 -12.24 -0.60 -27.01
N PRO A 111 -12.59 -1.79 -27.55
CA PRO A 111 -13.01 -1.92 -28.93
C PRO A 111 -14.26 -1.08 -29.17
N SER A 112 -14.26 -0.30 -30.26
CA SER A 112 -15.41 0.49 -30.70
C SER A 112 -16.63 -0.41 -30.90
N PRO A 113 -17.85 0.04 -30.53
CA PRO A 113 -19.06 -0.74 -30.77
C PRO A 113 -19.28 -0.93 -32.28
N PRO A 114 -19.79 -2.09 -32.72
CA PRO A 114 -20.13 -2.30 -34.12
C PRO A 114 -21.21 -1.30 -34.54
N GLY A 115 -20.91 -0.54 -35.58
CA GLY A 115 -21.84 0.43 -36.17
C GLY A 115 -23.11 -0.27 -36.66
N SER A 116 -24.26 0.30 -36.31
CA SER A 116 -25.57 -0.12 -36.80
C SER A 116 -25.65 0.09 -38.33
N PRO A 117 -26.15 -0.89 -39.10
CA PRO A 117 -26.37 -0.69 -40.54
C PRO A 117 -27.58 0.22 -40.77
N SER A 118 -27.44 1.15 -41.72
CA SER A 118 -28.55 1.82 -42.41
C SER A 118 -28.73 1.20 -43.79
#